data_AF-A0A1Y0HXS3-F1
#
_entry.id   AF-A0A1Y0HXS3-F1
#
_cell.length_a   1.000
_cell.length_b   1.000
_cell.length_c   1.000
_cell.angle_alpha   90.00
_cell.angle_beta   90.00
_cell.angle_gamma   90.00
#
_symmetry.space_group_name_H-M   'P 1'
#
loop_
_entity.id
_entity.type
_entity.pdbx_description
1 polymer ?
#
loop_
_entity_poly.entity_id
_entity_poly.type
_entity_poly.pdbx_seq_one_letter_code
_entity_poly.pdbx_strand_id
1 'polypeptide(L)'
;MTNRTPAQPATDLPLTTTPRGTTERRMLGALTLAAGAALLLSACGSIGEAVAENRAGHTKTYEFVTGEAGKAEGVLPDWVPDSATDVREVVRTTGDERILTMTADLGALPESCTPVSAEHPLEPRPERGELTAADFRTAATLRASWWEEGTEQGATAMCGKWWVGAQDGRLYGFAPELKVVEVEAQPDPA
;
A
#
# COMPACT_ATOMS: atom_id res chain seq x y z
N MET A 1 -52.27 -40.56 -6.97
CA MET A 1 -53.52 -40.04 -6.36
C MET A 1 -53.26 -38.60 -5.91
N THR A 2 -54.30 -37.74 -5.94
CA THR A 2 -54.32 -36.25 -5.98
C THR A 2 -54.13 -35.69 -7.40
N ASN A 3 -55.22 -35.37 -8.12
CA ASN A 3 -56.10 -34.17 -8.14
C ASN A 3 -55.41 -32.96 -8.81
N ARG A 4 -55.99 -32.13 -9.68
CA ARG A 4 -57.31 -31.97 -10.35
C ARG A 4 -57.10 -30.98 -11.52
N THR A 5 -57.81 -31.23 -12.63
CA THR A 5 -58.53 -30.37 -13.59
C THR A 5 -58.05 -28.95 -13.99
N PRO A 6 -58.21 -28.53 -15.28
CA PRO A 6 -57.57 -27.37 -15.91
C PRO A 6 -58.51 -26.16 -16.17
N ALA A 7 -57.97 -25.17 -16.91
CA ALA A 7 -58.61 -24.20 -17.82
C ALA A 7 -58.75 -22.72 -17.36
N GLN A 8 -58.31 -21.85 -18.29
CA GLN A 8 -58.33 -20.37 -18.37
C GLN A 8 -59.77 -19.84 -18.68
N PRO A 9 -59.96 -18.60 -19.22
CA PRO A 9 -59.52 -17.24 -18.87
C PRO A 9 -60.75 -16.29 -18.68
N ALA A 10 -60.58 -15.05 -18.22
CA ALA A 10 -61.35 -13.89 -18.73
C ALA A 10 -60.90 -12.56 -18.08
N THR A 11 -60.66 -11.60 -18.96
CA THR A 11 -60.68 -10.15 -18.83
C THR A 11 -61.85 -9.61 -18.00
N ASP A 12 -61.59 -8.60 -17.17
CA ASP A 12 -62.55 -7.51 -16.92
C ASP A 12 -61.79 -6.20 -16.60
N LEU A 13 -62.03 -5.19 -17.43
CA LEU A 13 -61.81 -3.77 -17.17
C LEU A 13 -63.15 -3.18 -16.64
N PRO A 14 -63.28 -1.86 -16.41
CA PRO A 14 -62.69 -1.04 -15.35
C PRO A 14 -63.81 -0.34 -14.53
N LEU A 15 -63.51 0.27 -13.37
CA LEU A 15 -64.39 1.31 -12.82
C LEU A 15 -63.61 2.54 -12.35
N THR A 16 -63.95 3.61 -13.04
CA THR A 16 -63.53 5.00 -12.97
C THR A 16 -63.82 5.64 -11.61
N THR A 17 -62.87 6.39 -11.06
CA THR A 17 -63.22 7.58 -10.26
C THR A 17 -62.22 8.68 -10.53
N THR A 18 -62.70 9.75 -11.14
CA THR A 18 -61.98 10.96 -11.54
C THR A 18 -62.06 11.99 -10.39
N PRO A 19 -60.98 12.72 -10.07
CA PRO A 19 -61.10 14.06 -9.53
C PRO A 19 -60.97 15.08 -10.66
N ARG A 20 -61.96 15.97 -10.75
CA ARG A 20 -62.04 17.11 -11.66
C ARG A 20 -61.41 18.32 -10.95
N GLY A 21 -60.30 18.81 -11.49
CA GLY A 21 -59.67 20.06 -11.07
C GLY A 21 -58.94 20.70 -12.24
N THR A 22 -59.60 21.68 -12.86
CA THR A 22 -59.13 22.62 -13.90
C THR A 22 -57.82 23.29 -13.47
N THR A 23 -56.79 23.50 -14.30
CA THR A 23 -56.76 24.36 -15.50
C THR A 23 -55.45 24.11 -16.27
N GLU A 24 -55.52 24.19 -17.59
CA GLU A 24 -54.45 24.00 -18.56
C GLU A 24 -53.17 24.80 -18.28
N ARG A 25 -52.01 24.12 -18.31
CA ARG A 25 -50.88 24.59 -19.12
C ARG A 25 -50.30 23.40 -19.88
N ARG A 26 -50.47 23.47 -21.20
CA ARG A 26 -49.74 22.65 -22.18
C ARG A 26 -48.25 22.88 -21.99
N MET A 27 -47.47 21.82 -21.90
CA MET A 27 -46.24 21.64 -22.68
C MET A 27 -45.94 20.15 -22.75
N LEU A 28 -46.09 19.61 -23.96
CA LEU A 28 -45.43 18.37 -24.36
C LEU A 28 -43.92 18.57 -24.21
N GLY A 29 -43.27 17.63 -23.54
CA GLY A 29 -41.83 17.43 -23.56
C GLY A 29 -41.56 15.95 -23.38
N ALA A 30 -41.64 15.18 -24.47
CA ALA A 30 -41.09 13.84 -24.54
C ALA A 30 -39.58 13.91 -24.80
N LEU A 31 -38.88 12.79 -24.54
CA LEU A 31 -37.48 12.42 -24.87
C LEU A 31 -36.49 12.56 -23.69
N THR A 32 -36.28 11.46 -22.94
CA THR A 32 -35.26 10.39 -23.11
C THR A 32 -33.89 10.75 -22.56
N LEU A 33 -33.39 9.96 -21.61
CA LEU A 33 -32.15 9.17 -21.72
C LEU A 33 -31.81 8.54 -20.37
N ALA A 34 -31.75 7.20 -20.37
CA ALA A 34 -31.09 6.44 -19.33
C ALA A 34 -29.59 6.76 -19.37
N ALA A 35 -28.99 7.04 -18.23
CA ALA A 35 -27.55 6.96 -18.02
C ALA A 35 -27.31 6.31 -16.66
N GLY A 36 -27.32 4.97 -16.65
CA GLY A 36 -26.70 4.21 -15.57
C GLY A 36 -25.19 4.41 -15.69
N ALA A 37 -24.59 5.16 -14.77
CA ALA A 37 -23.15 5.24 -14.65
C ALA A 37 -22.65 3.94 -14.00
N ALA A 38 -22.34 2.94 -14.81
CA ALA A 38 -21.44 1.87 -14.39
C ALA A 38 -20.05 2.48 -14.30
N LEU A 39 -19.57 2.76 -13.08
CA LEU A 39 -18.18 3.08 -12.82
C LEU A 39 -17.34 1.81 -13.02
N LEU A 40 -17.00 1.51 -14.26
CA LEU A 40 -15.92 0.60 -14.57
C LEU A 40 -14.62 1.32 -14.21
N LEU A 41 -14.15 1.13 -12.98
CA LEU A 41 -12.78 1.44 -12.59
C LEU A 41 -11.86 0.45 -13.33
N SER A 42 -11.57 0.72 -14.60
CA SER A 42 -10.39 0.17 -15.25
C SER A 42 -9.16 0.86 -14.66
N ALA A 43 -8.80 0.49 -13.44
CA ALA A 43 -7.53 0.87 -12.82
C ALA A 43 -6.42 -0.01 -13.42
N CYS A 44 -6.00 0.36 -14.63
CA CYS A 44 -4.71 -0.04 -15.18
C CYS A 44 -3.86 1.24 -15.21
N GLY A 45 -2.87 1.32 -14.32
CA GLY A 45 -1.83 2.36 -14.36
C GLY A 45 -1.83 3.34 -13.19
N SER A 46 -0.88 3.11 -12.28
CA SER A 46 -0.17 4.09 -11.44
C SER A 46 -1.01 5.18 -10.73
N ILE A 47 -1.31 4.95 -9.45
CA ILE A 47 -1.36 6.06 -8.49
C ILE A 47 0.11 6.51 -8.32
N GLY A 48 0.45 7.64 -8.92
CA GLY A 48 1.74 8.28 -8.78
C GLY A 48 1.88 8.97 -7.42
N GLU A 49 3.02 8.75 -6.79
CA GLU A 49 3.69 9.59 -5.78
C GLU A 49 2.77 10.41 -4.86
N ALA A 50 2.35 9.81 -3.75
CA ALA A 50 2.19 10.58 -2.51
C ALA A 50 3.59 10.88 -1.93
N VAL A 51 4.39 11.69 -2.64
CA VAL A 51 5.69 12.16 -2.15
C VAL A 51 5.45 13.28 -1.13
N ALA A 52 5.55 12.93 0.14
CA ALA A 52 5.66 13.89 1.22
C ALA A 52 7.14 14.11 1.55
N GLU A 53 7.66 15.31 1.30
CA GLU A 53 8.97 15.75 1.77
C GLU A 53 8.79 16.47 3.12
N ASN A 54 9.46 15.98 4.16
CA ASN A 54 9.50 16.68 5.43
C ASN A 54 10.88 17.30 5.66
N ARG A 55 10.93 18.63 5.64
CA ARG A 55 12.16 19.40 5.89
C ARG A 55 12.53 19.44 7.37
N ALA A 56 11.58 19.27 8.27
CA ALA A 56 11.83 19.11 9.70
C ALA A 56 11.99 17.61 9.97
N GLY A 57 13.24 17.12 10.03
CA GLY A 57 13.54 15.70 10.20
C GLY A 57 14.27 15.07 9.01
N HIS A 58 14.43 15.80 7.90
CA HIS A 58 15.17 15.36 6.71
C HIS A 58 14.71 14.00 6.19
N THR A 59 13.40 13.80 6.06
CA THR A 59 12.82 12.54 5.56
C THR A 59 11.97 12.74 4.32
N LYS A 60 11.89 11.68 3.53
CA LYS A 60 10.98 11.59 2.38
C LYS A 60 10.24 10.26 2.43
N THR A 61 8.94 10.32 2.17
CA THR A 61 8.08 9.15 2.11
C THR A 61 7.72 8.84 0.66
N TYR A 62 7.66 7.56 0.34
CA TYR A 62 7.25 7.04 -0.96
C TYR A 62 6.20 5.95 -0.79
N GLU A 63 5.29 5.85 -1.75
CA GLU A 63 4.28 4.80 -1.83
C GLU A 63 4.18 4.33 -3.28
N PHE A 64 4.13 3.02 -3.47
CA PHE A 64 4.01 2.39 -4.78
C PHE A 64 2.98 1.27 -4.76
N VAL A 65 2.24 1.14 -5.86
CA VAL A 65 1.30 0.04 -6.05
C VAL A 65 2.03 -1.30 -6.14
N THR A 66 3.19 -1.34 -6.81
CA THR A 66 4.00 -2.53 -6.98
C THR A 66 5.49 -2.29 -6.74
N GLY A 67 6.23 -3.36 -6.43
CA GLY A 67 7.68 -3.33 -6.34
C GLY A 67 8.34 -2.96 -7.68
N GLU A 68 7.81 -3.47 -8.79
CA GLU A 68 8.28 -3.12 -10.13
C GLU A 68 8.19 -1.59 -10.39
N ALA A 69 7.07 -0.96 -10.03
CA ALA A 69 6.87 0.47 -10.24
C ALA A 69 7.89 1.31 -9.47
N GLY A 70 8.11 1.02 -8.18
CA GLY A 70 9.07 1.77 -7.39
C GLY A 70 10.54 1.51 -7.77
N LYS A 71 10.85 0.33 -8.35
CA LYS A 71 12.18 0.08 -8.94
C LYS A 71 12.37 0.80 -10.28
N ALA A 72 11.33 0.91 -11.10
CA ALA A 72 11.38 1.67 -12.35
C ALA A 72 11.64 3.16 -12.12
N GLU A 73 11.20 3.70 -10.97
CA GLU A 73 11.51 5.07 -10.53
C GLU A 73 12.89 5.21 -9.84
N GLY A 74 13.63 4.10 -9.67
CA GLY A 74 14.94 4.09 -9.02
C GLY A 74 14.90 4.37 -7.52
N VAL A 75 13.73 4.22 -6.88
CA VAL A 75 13.55 4.43 -5.45
C VAL A 75 13.80 3.14 -4.69
N LEU A 76 13.09 2.07 -5.05
CA LEU A 76 13.14 0.81 -4.29
C LEU A 76 14.44 0.03 -4.54
N PRO A 77 14.97 -0.66 -3.53
CA PRO A 77 16.15 -1.50 -3.70
C PRO A 77 15.86 -2.76 -4.53
N ASP A 78 16.87 -3.32 -5.17
CA ASP A 78 16.73 -4.47 -6.08
C ASP A 78 16.14 -5.73 -5.43
N TRP A 79 16.27 -5.87 -4.10
CA TRP A 79 15.74 -7.02 -3.40
C TRP A 79 14.21 -7.05 -3.32
N VAL A 80 13.54 -5.91 -3.52
CA VAL A 80 12.07 -5.85 -3.51
C VAL A 80 11.53 -6.70 -4.68
N PRO A 81 10.68 -7.70 -4.40
CA PRO A 81 10.05 -8.49 -5.45
C PRO A 81 9.20 -7.60 -6.36
N ASP A 82 9.25 -7.82 -7.67
CA ASP A 82 8.43 -7.05 -8.64
C ASP A 82 6.93 -7.13 -8.33
N SER A 83 6.50 -8.32 -7.88
CA SER A 83 5.12 -8.65 -7.52
C SER A 83 4.68 -8.14 -6.14
N ALA A 84 5.58 -7.55 -5.34
CA ALA A 84 5.21 -6.95 -4.07
C ALA A 84 4.13 -5.87 -4.30
N THR A 85 3.21 -5.70 -3.37
CA THR A 85 2.13 -4.70 -3.46
C THR A 85 2.05 -3.83 -2.21
N ASP A 86 1.39 -2.67 -2.29
CA ASP A 86 1.26 -1.72 -1.16
C ASP A 86 2.63 -1.42 -0.53
N VAL A 87 3.58 -1.05 -1.39
CA VAL A 87 4.96 -0.79 -0.99
C VAL A 87 5.06 0.63 -0.44
N ARG A 88 5.60 0.79 0.77
CA ARG A 88 5.76 2.10 1.41
C ARG A 88 7.15 2.20 2.00
N GLU A 89 7.77 3.36 1.81
CA GLU A 89 9.13 3.60 2.27
C GLU A 89 9.25 4.96 2.95
N VAL A 90 10.04 5.02 4.02
CA VAL A 90 10.58 6.28 4.54
C VAL A 90 12.09 6.23 4.44
N VAL A 91 12.68 7.30 3.91
CA VAL A 91 14.14 7.44 3.78
C VAL A 91 14.62 8.67 4.52
N ARG A 92 15.80 8.57 5.14
CA ARG A 92 16.55 9.74 5.60
C ARG A 92 17.31 10.34 4.41
N THR A 93 17.01 11.60 4.09
CA THR A 93 17.61 12.32 2.95
C THR A 93 19.05 12.76 3.21
N THR A 94 19.48 12.79 4.47
CA THR A 94 20.82 13.20 4.92
C THR A 94 21.72 12.02 5.32
N GLY A 95 21.26 10.79 5.15
CA GLY A 95 21.97 9.60 5.60
C GLY A 95 21.56 8.33 4.85
N ASP A 96 21.87 7.18 5.44
CA ASP A 96 21.65 5.87 4.84
C ASP A 96 20.38 5.18 5.35
N GLU A 97 19.75 5.71 6.40
CA GLU A 97 18.62 5.06 7.07
C GLU A 97 17.39 4.96 6.18
N ARG A 98 16.81 3.76 6.14
CA ARG A 98 15.55 3.51 5.43
C ARG A 98 14.72 2.49 6.18
N ILE A 99 13.41 2.71 6.20
CA ILE A 99 12.42 1.70 6.62
C ILE A 99 11.45 1.47 5.46
N LEU A 100 11.06 0.22 5.25
CA LEU A 100 10.26 -0.22 4.10
C LEU A 100 9.23 -1.25 4.56
N THR A 101 8.01 -1.20 4.04
CA THR A 101 7.01 -2.27 4.17
C THR A 101 6.37 -2.59 2.83
N MET A 102 5.90 -3.82 2.67
CA MET A 102 5.13 -4.26 1.50
C MET A 102 4.32 -5.51 1.81
N THR A 103 3.28 -5.76 1.03
CA THR A 103 2.62 -7.08 0.99
C THR A 103 3.41 -7.99 0.05
N ALA A 104 4.10 -8.97 0.62
CA ALA A 104 4.87 -10.01 -0.05
C ALA A 104 5.20 -11.14 0.94
N ASP A 105 5.55 -12.31 0.42
CA ASP A 105 6.02 -13.43 1.24
C ASP A 105 7.55 -13.44 1.32
N LEU A 106 8.09 -13.93 2.44
CA LEU A 106 9.55 -14.10 2.60
C LEU A 106 10.15 -15.01 1.52
N GLY A 107 9.38 -15.98 1.04
CA GLY A 107 9.78 -16.86 -0.07
C GLY A 107 9.84 -16.18 -1.44
N ALA A 108 9.35 -14.94 -1.58
CA ALA A 108 9.48 -14.14 -2.79
C ALA A 108 10.81 -13.36 -2.84
N LEU A 109 11.60 -13.36 -1.76
CA LEU A 109 12.91 -12.73 -1.74
C LEU A 109 13.86 -13.39 -2.76
N PRO A 110 14.72 -12.61 -3.43
CA PRO A 110 15.70 -13.15 -4.36
C PRO A 110 16.76 -13.99 -3.63
N GLU A 111 17.41 -14.89 -4.36
CA GLU A 111 18.47 -15.77 -3.83
C GLU A 111 19.68 -15.01 -3.27
N SER A 112 19.85 -13.73 -3.63
CA SER A 112 20.88 -12.85 -3.05
C SER A 112 20.62 -12.49 -1.58
N CYS A 113 19.40 -12.67 -1.09
CA CYS A 113 19.06 -12.51 0.31
C CYS A 113 19.48 -13.75 1.11
N THR A 114 20.32 -13.55 2.12
CA THR A 114 20.82 -14.65 2.97
C THR A 114 19.94 -14.81 4.20
N PRO A 115 19.40 -16.00 4.50
CA PRO A 115 18.70 -16.27 5.75
C PRO A 115 19.59 -15.99 6.98
N VAL A 116 19.00 -15.44 8.04
CA VAL A 116 19.63 -15.16 9.33
C VAL A 116 18.65 -15.46 10.47
N SER A 117 19.16 -15.50 11.70
CA SER A 117 18.34 -15.66 12.91
C SER A 117 18.04 -14.31 13.56
N ALA A 118 16.81 -14.15 14.05
CA ALA A 118 16.35 -13.00 14.83
C ALA A 118 16.78 -13.05 16.32
N GLU A 119 17.47 -14.11 16.75
CA GLU A 119 17.82 -14.35 18.17
C GLU A 119 18.82 -13.33 18.73
N HIS A 120 19.49 -12.56 17.86
CA HIS A 120 20.41 -11.49 18.22
C HIS A 120 20.15 -10.25 17.35
N PRO A 121 20.46 -9.03 17.84
CA PRO A 121 20.50 -7.87 16.97
C PRO A 121 21.40 -8.19 15.78
N LEU A 122 20.83 -8.09 14.57
CA LEU A 122 21.62 -8.32 13.37
C LEU A 122 22.75 -7.30 13.32
N GLU A 123 23.88 -7.74 12.78
CA GLU A 123 25.02 -6.84 12.58
C GLU A 123 24.88 -6.13 11.22
N PRO A 124 25.04 -4.78 11.19
CA PRO A 124 25.13 -4.03 9.94
C PRO A 124 26.21 -4.61 9.03
N ARG A 125 25.94 -4.62 7.71
CA ARG A 125 26.92 -5.00 6.68
C ARG A 125 27.32 -3.74 5.89
N PRO A 126 28.37 -3.02 6.31
CA PRO A 126 28.79 -1.81 5.62
C PRO A 126 29.23 -2.13 4.19
N GLU A 127 28.75 -1.35 3.23
CA GLU A 127 29.10 -1.50 1.81
C GLU A 127 30.22 -0.54 1.37
N ARG A 128 30.64 0.40 2.25
CA ARG A 128 31.56 1.50 1.91
C ARG A 128 32.80 1.55 2.81
N GLY A 129 33.97 1.63 2.19
CA GLY A 129 35.21 2.13 2.80
C GLY A 129 35.66 1.38 4.05
N GLU A 130 36.18 2.12 5.03
CA GLU A 130 36.71 1.60 6.30
C GLU A 130 35.65 1.47 7.39
N LEU A 131 34.36 1.62 7.05
CA LEU A 131 33.28 1.53 8.02
C LEU A 131 33.13 0.09 8.53
N THR A 132 32.87 -0.05 9.81
CA THR A 132 32.64 -1.30 10.52
C THR A 132 31.21 -1.38 11.02
N ALA A 133 30.72 -2.58 11.37
CA ALA A 133 29.39 -2.75 11.97
C ALA A 133 29.20 -1.89 13.24
N ALA A 134 30.28 -1.62 13.98
CA ALA A 134 30.25 -0.80 15.18
C ALA A 134 29.97 0.69 14.92
N ASP A 135 30.13 1.16 13.67
CA ASP A 135 29.85 2.55 13.29
C ASP A 135 28.37 2.81 13.06
N PHE A 136 27.54 1.76 13.00
CA PHE A 136 26.13 1.84 12.67
C PHE A 136 25.23 1.62 13.88
N ARG A 137 24.06 2.26 13.85
CA ARG A 137 22.96 1.99 14.77
C ARG A 137 22.33 0.64 14.42
N THR A 138 21.78 -0.01 15.43
CA THR A 138 21.09 -1.31 15.29
C THR A 138 19.59 -1.22 15.52
N ALA A 139 19.08 -0.01 15.78
CA ALA A 139 17.67 0.25 15.99
C ALA A 139 17.20 1.34 15.03
N ALA A 140 15.97 1.21 14.55
CA ALA A 140 15.36 2.22 13.71
C ALA A 140 15.10 3.51 14.50
N THR A 141 15.32 4.64 13.85
CA THR A 141 15.05 5.98 14.36
C THR A 141 14.05 6.75 13.48
N LEU A 142 13.85 6.30 12.24
CA LEU A 142 12.71 6.69 11.42
C LEU A 142 11.38 6.22 12.04
N ARG A 143 10.32 6.99 11.80
CA ARG A 143 8.97 6.71 12.30
C ARG A 143 7.98 6.67 11.14
N ALA A 144 7.00 5.77 11.23
CA ALA A 144 5.84 5.72 10.35
C ALA A 144 4.67 5.07 11.10
N SER A 145 3.43 5.36 10.71
CA SER A 145 2.25 4.77 11.36
C SER A 145 2.13 3.25 11.18
N TRP A 146 2.89 2.70 10.23
CA TRP A 146 3.01 1.27 9.94
C TRP A 146 4.30 0.63 10.46
N TRP A 147 5.17 1.37 11.15
CA TRP A 147 6.43 0.88 11.69
C TRP A 147 6.41 0.94 13.21
N GLU A 148 6.38 -0.23 13.84
CA GLU A 148 6.45 -0.35 15.29
C GLU A 148 7.91 -0.27 15.78
N GLU A 149 8.12 0.21 17.00
CA GLU A 149 9.46 0.23 17.58
C GLU A 149 9.98 -1.21 17.71
N GLY A 150 11.19 -1.46 17.17
CA GLY A 150 11.82 -2.77 17.22
C GLY A 150 11.42 -3.74 16.10
N THR A 151 10.65 -3.32 15.10
CA THR A 151 10.32 -4.15 13.91
C THR A 151 11.58 -4.76 13.27
N GLU A 152 12.70 -4.05 13.24
CA GLU A 152 13.98 -4.53 12.71
C GLU A 152 14.54 -5.77 13.43
N GLN A 153 14.14 -6.02 14.68
CA GLN A 153 14.58 -7.18 15.46
C GLN A 153 13.93 -8.48 14.99
N GLY A 154 12.82 -8.40 14.25
CA GLY A 154 12.14 -9.56 13.65
C GLY A 154 12.75 -10.03 12.32
N ALA A 155 13.87 -9.45 11.90
CA ALA A 155 14.50 -9.77 10.63
C ALA A 155 15.07 -11.21 10.61
N THR A 156 14.75 -11.94 9.55
CA THR A 156 15.18 -13.32 9.33
C THR A 156 15.89 -13.50 7.98
N ALA A 157 16.09 -12.42 7.24
CA ALA A 157 16.88 -12.36 6.03
C ALA A 157 17.74 -11.09 5.98
N MET A 158 18.89 -11.19 5.31
CA MET A 158 19.77 -10.07 5.01
C MET A 158 19.90 -9.92 3.49
N CYS A 159 19.47 -8.77 2.96
CA CYS A 159 19.50 -8.44 1.54
C CYS A 159 20.48 -7.28 1.29
N GLY A 160 21.77 -7.58 1.14
CA GLY A 160 22.83 -6.56 1.18
C GLY A 160 22.92 -5.92 2.58
N LYS A 161 22.84 -4.59 2.65
CA LYS A 161 22.71 -3.85 3.93
C LYS A 161 21.35 -3.97 4.63
N TRP A 162 20.32 -4.50 3.96
CA TRP A 162 18.95 -4.53 4.48
C TRP A 162 18.68 -5.73 5.38
N TRP A 163 18.00 -5.47 6.49
CA TRP A 163 17.48 -6.46 7.41
C TRP A 163 16.00 -6.65 7.07
N VAL A 164 15.62 -7.86 6.69
CA VAL A 164 14.28 -8.16 6.18
C VAL A 164 13.60 -9.20 7.05
N GLY A 165 12.41 -8.87 7.54
CA GLY A 165 11.55 -9.74 8.34
C GLY A 165 10.14 -9.80 7.76
N ALA A 166 9.38 -10.79 8.23
CA ALA A 166 7.97 -10.95 7.86
C ALA A 166 7.10 -10.89 9.11
N GLN A 167 6.01 -10.13 9.05
CA GLN A 167 5.01 -10.03 10.10
C GLN A 167 3.64 -9.75 9.47
N ASP A 168 2.61 -10.49 9.90
CA ASP A 168 1.21 -10.27 9.49
C ASP A 168 0.98 -10.20 7.97
N GLY A 169 1.64 -11.08 7.21
CA GLY A 169 1.53 -11.15 5.75
C GLY A 169 2.24 -10.02 5.00
N ARG A 170 3.11 -9.29 5.68
CA ARG A 170 3.92 -8.20 5.13
C ARG A 170 5.40 -8.47 5.34
N LEU A 171 6.21 -7.96 4.42
CA LEU A 171 7.65 -7.82 4.64
C LEU A 171 7.95 -6.44 5.19
N TYR A 172 8.96 -6.40 6.06
CA TYR A 172 9.53 -5.19 6.63
C TYR A 172 11.02 -5.19 6.36
N GLY A 173 11.55 -4.08 5.85
CA GLY A 173 12.96 -3.87 5.57
C GLY A 173 13.51 -2.70 6.37
N PHE A 174 14.67 -2.90 7.00
CA PHE A 174 15.44 -1.85 7.67
C PHE A 174 16.85 -1.75 7.10
N ALA A 175 17.28 -0.55 6.75
CA ALA A 175 18.69 -0.25 6.45
C ALA A 175 19.23 0.67 7.56
N PRO A 176 20.30 0.27 8.27
CA PRO A 176 20.81 1.00 9.42
C PRO A 176 21.54 2.30 9.05
N GLU A 177 21.56 3.24 9.99
CA GLU A 177 22.24 4.53 9.89
C GLU A 177 23.59 4.55 10.62
N LEU A 178 24.51 5.39 10.16
CA LEU A 178 25.75 5.70 10.88
C LEU A 178 25.49 6.48 12.17
N LYS A 179 26.13 6.08 13.27
CA LYS A 179 26.05 6.76 14.58
C LYS A 179 26.46 8.22 14.53
N VAL A 180 27.30 8.62 13.56
CA VAL A 180 27.76 10.00 13.37
C VAL A 180 26.73 10.91 12.72
N VAL A 181 25.73 10.35 12.01
CA VAL A 181 24.63 11.14 11.42
C VAL A 181 23.70 11.57 12.55
N GLU A 182 23.48 12.87 12.71
CA GLU A 182 22.54 13.39 13.70
C GLU A 182 21.11 12.99 13.36
N VAL A 183 20.40 12.45 14.36
CA VAL A 183 18.99 12.07 14.22
C VAL A 183 18.15 13.20 14.77
N GLU A 184 17.55 13.95 13.85
CA GLU A 184 16.58 14.98 14.21
C GLU A 184 15.24 14.35 14.61
N ALA A 185 14.55 15.04 15.52
CA ALA A 185 13.20 14.66 15.94
C ALA A 185 12.28 14.58 14.72
N GLN A 186 11.71 13.40 14.49
CA GLN A 186 10.68 13.21 13.48
C GLN A 186 9.35 13.74 14.02
N PRO A 187 8.55 14.46 13.21
CA PRO A 187 7.18 14.74 13.58
C PRO A 187 6.40 13.44 13.71
N ASP A 188 5.31 13.50 14.48
CA ASP A 188 4.44 12.34 14.63
C ASP A 188 3.93 11.88 13.26
N PRO A 189 3.93 10.57 12.98
CA PRO A 189 3.41 10.05 11.73
C PRO A 189 1.93 10.37 11.60
N ALA A 190 1.53 10.83 10.41
CA ALA A 190 0.15 11.14 10.08
C ALA A 190 -0.73 9.88 9.97
#